data_AF-A0A363RUY4-F1
#
_entry.id   AF-A0A363RUY4-F1
#
_cell.length_a   1.000
_cell.length_b   1.000
_cell.length_c   1.000
_cell.angle_alpha   90.00
_cell.angle_beta   90.00
_cell.angle_gamma   90.00
#
_symmetry.space_group_name_H-M   'P 1'
#
loop_
_entity.id
_entity.type
_entity.pdbx_description
1 polymer ?
#
loop_
_entity_poly.entity_id
_entity_poly.type
_entity_poly.pdbx_seq_one_letter_code
_entity_poly.pdbx_strand_id
1 'polypeptide(L)'
;MEEINTGGPAFGQVVELRCVRVDPCGAEEYEPALAEGGMTMRDYFASKALQGLCGSKAYAEAPYEVIAREAYQAADEMLKAREAK
;
A
#
# COMPACT_ATOMS: atom_id res chain seq x y z
N MET A 1 1.36 -21.86 -6.77
CA MET A 1 1.36 -20.40 -6.97
C MET A 1 1.92 -19.82 -5.70
N GLU A 2 3.07 -19.13 -5.77
CA GLU A 2 3.58 -18.40 -4.61
C GLU A 2 2.59 -17.30 -4.24
N GLU A 3 2.35 -17.14 -2.94
CA GLU A 3 1.49 -16.11 -2.40
C GLU A 3 2.17 -14.75 -2.56
N ILE A 4 1.51 -13.81 -3.25
CA ILE A 4 2.09 -12.48 -3.48
C ILE A 4 1.93 -11.67 -2.19
N ASN A 5 3.06 -11.27 -1.60
CA ASN A 5 3.06 -10.38 -0.46
C ASN A 5 2.66 -8.96 -0.88
N THR A 6 1.46 -8.55 -0.49
CA THR A 6 0.92 -7.21 -0.82
C THR A 6 1.33 -6.14 0.19
N GLY A 7 1.88 -6.55 1.33
CA GLY A 7 2.37 -5.66 2.38
C GLY A 7 1.29 -4.92 3.19
N GLY A 8 0.02 -5.28 3.04
CA GLY A 8 -1.14 -4.67 3.72
C GLY A 8 -1.69 -3.41 3.03
N PRO A 9 -2.71 -2.75 3.58
CA PRO A 9 -3.27 -1.52 3.01
C PRO A 9 -2.24 -0.38 3.02
N ALA A 10 -2.14 0.35 1.90
CA ALA A 10 -1.19 1.47 1.76
C ALA A 10 -1.51 2.66 2.68
N PHE A 11 -2.80 2.87 2.93
CA PHE A 11 -3.31 3.94 3.77
C PHE A 11 -4.40 3.35 4.67
N GLY A 12 -4.45 3.78 5.94
CA GLY A 12 -5.50 3.36 6.85
C GLY A 12 -6.86 3.87 6.37
N GLN A 13 -7.74 2.96 5.93
CA GLN A 13 -9.11 3.31 5.61
C GLN A 13 -9.98 3.13 6.85
N VAL A 14 -10.38 4.25 7.47
CA VAL A 14 -11.40 4.23 8.51
C VAL A 14 -12.76 4.05 7.83
N VAL A 15 -13.37 2.89 7.99
CA VAL A 15 -14.68 2.59 7.40
C VAL A 15 -15.83 2.82 8.36
N GLU A 16 -15.55 2.78 9.67
CA GLU A 16 -16.55 3.02 10.71
C GLU A 16 -15.87 3.57 11.95
N LEU A 17 -16.55 4.46 12.67
CA LEU A 17 -16.16 4.85 14.03
C LEU A 17 -17.07 4.08 14.99
N ARG A 18 -16.49 3.12 15.70
CA ARG A 18 -17.23 2.31 16.66
C ARG A 18 -17.12 2.97 18.04
N CYS A 19 -18.26 3.29 18.65
CA CYS A 19 -18.29 3.65 20.08
C CYS A 19 -17.90 2.40 20.88
N VAL A 20 -16.73 2.44 21.52
CA VAL A 20 -16.18 1.30 22.26
C VAL A 20 -16.51 1.40 23.74
N ARG A 21 -16.69 2.62 24.27
CA ARG A 21 -17.03 2.87 25.67
C ARG A 21 -17.83 4.16 25.82
N VAL A 22 -18.69 4.16 26.85
CA VAL A 22 -19.34 5.36 27.35
C VAL A 22 -19.02 5.46 28.84
N ASP A 23 -18.39 6.55 29.24
CA ASP A 23 -18.06 6.80 30.64
C ASP A 23 -19.31 7.15 31.47
N PRO A 24 -19.26 7.04 32.81
CA PRO A 24 -20.38 7.37 33.68
C PRO A 24 -20.89 8.82 33.57
N CYS A 25 -20.06 9.73 33.04
CA CYS A 25 -20.42 11.12 32.76
C CYS A 25 -21.04 11.34 31.36
N GLY A 26 -21.18 10.28 30.55
CA GLY A 26 -21.74 10.33 29.21
C GLY A 26 -20.75 10.69 28.10
N ALA A 27 -19.44 10.72 28.39
CA ALA A 27 -18.42 10.88 27.35
C ALA A 27 -18.28 9.56 26.56
N GLU A 28 -18.24 9.67 25.23
CA GLU A 28 -18.13 8.53 24.32
C GLU A 28 -16.70 8.40 23.79
N GLU A 29 -16.11 7.22 23.93
CA GLU A 29 -14.83 6.86 23.32
C GLU A 29 -15.06 6.09 22.03
N TYR A 30 -14.43 6.54 20.94
CA TYR A 30 -14.56 5.96 19.61
C TYR A 30 -13.23 5.38 19.14
N GLU A 31 -13.27 4.18 18.57
CA GLU A 31 -12.13 3.60 17.84
C GLU A 31 -12.46 3.49 16.35
N PRO A 32 -11.51 3.85 15.46
CA PRO A 32 -11.68 3.64 14.03
C PRO A 32 -11.59 2.15 13.72
N ALA A 33 -12.64 1.59 13.11
CA ALA A 33 -12.56 0.31 12.44
C ALA A 33 -11.83 0.50 11.10
N LEU A 34 -10.67 -0.13 10.97
CA LEU A 34 -9.88 -0.10 9.75
C LEU A 34 -10.34 -1.21 8.80
N ALA A 35 -10.59 -0.87 7.53
CA ALA A 35 -10.79 -1.86 6.49
C ALA A 35 -9.48 -2.17 5.77
N GLU A 36 -9.34 -3.43 5.35
CA GLU A 36 -8.26 -3.90 4.46
C GLU A 36 -8.54 -3.57 2.98
N GLY A 37 -9.47 -2.66 2.70
CA GLY A 37 -9.84 -2.26 1.34
C GLY A 37 -8.89 -1.24 0.72
N GLY A 38 -8.81 -1.24 -0.62
CA GLY A 38 -8.08 -0.23 -1.39
C GLY A 38 -6.73 -0.69 -1.93
N MET A 39 -5.84 0.27 -2.21
CA MET A 39 -4.49 -0.01 -2.71
C MET A 39 -3.63 -0.63 -1.61
N THR A 40 -2.83 -1.62 -1.99
CA THR A 40 -1.87 -2.25 -1.07
C THR A 40 -0.54 -1.48 -1.04
N MET A 41 0.29 -1.72 -0.01
CA MET A 41 1.64 -1.15 0.07
C MET A 41 2.46 -1.48 -1.18
N ARG A 42 2.28 -2.69 -1.73
CA ARG A 42 2.86 -3.11 -3.01
C ARG A 42 2.43 -2.20 -4.16
N ASP A 43 1.14 -1.94 -4.31
CA ASP A 43 0.61 -1.09 -5.39
C ASP A 43 1.10 0.36 -5.24
N TYR A 44 1.19 0.85 -4.00
CA TYR A 44 1.69 2.18 -3.71
C TYR A 44 3.16 2.33 -4.09
N PHE A 45 4.02 1.40 -3.66
CA PHE A 45 5.44 1.40 -4.04
C PHE A 45 5.64 1.26 -5.55
N ALA A 46 4.87 0.38 -6.19
CA ALA A 46 4.90 0.24 -7.64
C ALA A 46 4.52 1.56 -8.33
N SER A 47 3.48 2.25 -7.86
CA SER A 47 3.09 3.56 -8.42
C SER A 47 4.19 4.62 -8.28
N LYS A 48 4.94 4.60 -7.17
CA LYS A 48 6.08 5.51 -6.94
C LYS A 48 7.25 5.20 -7.86
N ALA A 49 7.58 3.93 -8.04
CA ALA A 49 8.62 3.51 -8.98
C ALA A 49 8.21 3.85 -10.42
N LEU A 50 6.96 3.60 -10.79
CA LEU A 50 6.40 3.87 -12.12
C LEU A 50 6.58 5.34 -12.52
N GLN A 51 6.36 6.29 -11.60
CA GLN A 51 6.58 7.71 -11.89
C GLN A 51 8.02 8.00 -12.31
N GLY A 52 9.01 7.42 -11.60
CA GLY A 52 10.43 7.58 -11.93
C GLY A 52 10.80 6.89 -13.25
N LEU A 53 10.25 5.69 -13.49
CA LEU A 53 10.49 4.93 -14.72
C LEU A 53 9.95 5.68 -15.95
N CYS A 54 8.72 6.18 -15.91
CA CYS A 54 8.13 6.97 -17.00
C CYS A 54 8.88 8.28 -17.28
N GLY A 55 9.52 8.87 -16.27
CA GLY A 55 10.34 10.08 -16.44
C GLY A 55 11.77 9.82 -16.92
N SER A 56 12.20 8.56 -16.99
CA SER A 56 13.57 8.19 -17.31
C SER A 56 13.80 8.08 -18.81
N LYS A 57 14.87 8.72 -19.31
CA LYS A 57 15.32 8.55 -20.70
C LYS A 57 15.67 7.09 -21.04
N ALA A 58 16.08 6.30 -20.04
CA ALA A 58 16.41 4.89 -20.23
C ALA A 58 15.18 4.03 -20.57
N TYR A 59 13.97 4.50 -20.23
CA TYR A 59 12.71 3.80 -20.47
C TYR A 59 11.80 4.52 -21.48
N ALA A 60 12.31 5.55 -22.18
CA ALA A 60 11.51 6.39 -23.07
C ALA A 60 10.83 5.59 -24.21
N GLU A 61 11.49 4.56 -24.72
CA GLU A 61 10.98 3.67 -25.78
C GLU A 61 10.59 2.29 -25.24
N ALA A 62 10.54 2.12 -23.92
CA ALA A 62 10.21 0.83 -23.31
C ALA A 62 8.70 0.55 -23.44
N PRO A 63 8.30 -0.69 -23.78
CA PRO A 63 6.90 -1.09 -23.73
C PRO A 63 6.32 -0.91 -22.32
N TYR A 64 5.05 -0.49 -22.22
CA TYR A 64 4.40 -0.28 -20.92
C TYR A 64 4.38 -1.52 -20.02
N GLU A 65 4.33 -2.72 -20.61
CA GLU A 65 4.44 -3.99 -19.90
C GLU A 65 5.79 -4.14 -19.16
N VAL A 66 6.88 -3.65 -19.75
CA VAL A 66 8.21 -3.65 -19.12
C VAL A 66 8.20 -2.67 -17.95
N ILE A 67 7.73 -1.45 -18.17
CA ILE A 67 7.68 -0.41 -17.15
C ILE A 67 6.85 -0.87 -15.94
N ALA A 68 5.68 -1.48 -16.17
CA ALA A 68 4.84 -2.02 -15.12
C ALA A 68 5.53 -3.16 -14.35
N ARG A 69 6.20 -4.08 -15.05
CA ARG A 69 6.95 -5.18 -14.42
C ARG A 69 8.06 -4.65 -13.53
N GLU A 70 8.90 -3.73 -14.02
CA GLU A 70 10.00 -3.16 -13.25
C GLU A 70 9.48 -2.40 -12.01
N ALA A 71 8.35 -1.70 -12.14
CA ALA A 71 7.71 -1.01 -11.01
C ALA A 71 7.28 -1.97 -9.89
N TYR A 72 6.63 -3.09 -10.24
CA TYR A 72 6.24 -4.10 -9.25
C TYR A 72 7.45 -4.85 -8.69
N GLN A 73 8.48 -5.09 -9.50
CA GLN A 73 9.71 -5.69 -9.01
C GLN A 73 10.40 -4.82 -7.95
N ALA A 74 10.47 -3.50 -8.17
CA ALA A 74 10.96 -2.56 -7.16
C ALA A 74 10.12 -2.61 -5.87
N ALA A 75 8.79 -2.69 -5.98
CA ALA A 75 7.90 -2.83 -4.83
C ALA A 75 8.16 -4.12 -4.04
N ASP A 76 8.32 -5.24 -4.73
CA ASP A 76 8.58 -6.55 -4.12
C ASP A 76 9.91 -6.56 -3.36
N GLU A 77 10.96 -5.95 -3.92
CA GLU A 77 12.26 -5.81 -3.23
C GLU A 77 12.18 -4.89 -1.99
N MET A 78 11.37 -3.83 -2.03
CA MET A 78 11.14 -2.97 -0.86
C MET A 78 10.43 -3.73 0.28
N LEU A 79 9.46 -4.60 -0.05
CA LEU A 79 8.76 -5.42 0.94
C LEU A 79 9.69 -6.47 1.56
N LYS A 80 10.49 -7.17 0.74
CA LYS A 80 11.52 -8.11 1.23
C LYS A 80 12.52 -7.43 2.16
N ALA A 81 13.02 -6.25 1.78
CA ALA A 81 13.96 -5.50 2.60
C ALA A 81 13.36 -5.05 3.95
N ARG A 82 12.03 -4.84 4.01
CA ARG A 82 11.32 -4.53 5.26
C ARG A 82 11.25 -5.74 6.19
N GLU A 83 11.04 -6.93 5.65
CA GLU A 83 10.87 -8.18 6.41
C GLU A 83 12.19 -8.78 6.88
N ALA A 84 13.30 -8.44 6.23
CA ALA A 84 14.65 -8.87 6.63
C ALA A 84 15.20 -8.14 7.87
N LYS A 85 14.36 -7.46 8.65
CA LYS A 85 14.69 -6.77 9.92
C LYS A 85 14.14 -7.53 11.11
#